data_AF-A0A531MB81-F1
#
_entry.id   AF-A0A531MB81-F1
#
_cell.length_a   1.000
_cell.length_b   1.000
_cell.length_c   1.000
_cell.angle_alpha   90.00
_cell.angle_beta   90.00
_cell.angle_gamma   90.00
#
_symmetry.space_group_name_H-M   'P 1'
#
loop_
_entity.id
_entity.type
_entity.pdbx_description
1 polymer ?
#
loop_
_entity_poly.entity_id
_entity_poly.type
_entity_poly.pdbx_seq_one_letter_code
_entity_poly.pdbx_strand_id
1 'polypeptide(L)'
;DIGGPAMIRASAKNHAYVAIVTDPGDYAAVLNALEMNIGSLSLDFRKKLAAKAFARTATYDAAISGWFAEALEIEHPTWSAFGGRLAEIMRYGENPHQGAGFYVTGDKRPGVATARQLQGKQLSYNNINDTDAAFELAGEFDPNRSAAVAIIKHANPCGVAEGTSLKAAYAKALACDPVSAFGGIVALNRTLDAEAAQEIVKTFTE
;
A
#
# COMPACT_ATOMS: atom_id res chain seq x y z
N ASP A 1 13.99 -16.30 -13.38
CA ASP A 1 13.99 -16.38 -14.85
C ASP A 1 15.20 -15.64 -15.36
N ILE A 2 15.88 -16.17 -16.36
CA ILE A 2 17.07 -15.59 -16.98
C ILE A 2 16.74 -15.07 -18.39
N GLY A 3 16.04 -15.87 -19.20
CA GLY A 3 15.73 -15.56 -20.59
C GLY A 3 14.69 -14.45 -20.73
N GLY A 4 13.64 -14.48 -19.89
CA GLY A 4 12.58 -13.47 -19.89
C GLY A 4 13.11 -12.04 -19.70
N PRO A 5 13.81 -11.73 -18.58
CA PRO A 5 14.40 -10.42 -18.36
C PRO A 5 15.40 -10.00 -19.45
N ALA A 6 16.19 -10.93 -19.99
CA ALA A 6 17.10 -10.64 -21.10
C ALA A 6 16.37 -10.16 -22.35
N MET A 7 15.31 -10.86 -22.79
CA MET A 7 14.49 -10.47 -23.95
C MET A 7 13.76 -9.16 -23.71
N ILE A 8 13.21 -8.95 -22.51
CA ILE A 8 12.51 -7.71 -22.14
C ILE A 8 13.47 -6.52 -22.25
N ARG A 9 14.66 -6.62 -21.64
CA ARG A 9 15.66 -5.54 -21.63
C ARG A 9 16.22 -5.25 -23.02
N ALA A 10 16.49 -6.29 -23.81
CA ALA A 10 16.95 -6.13 -25.20
C ALA A 10 15.92 -5.39 -26.05
N SER A 11 14.64 -5.78 -25.94
CA SER A 11 13.53 -5.15 -26.67
C SER A 11 13.30 -3.71 -26.22
N ALA A 12 13.32 -3.46 -24.91
CA ALA A 12 13.18 -2.11 -24.33
C ALA A 12 14.33 -1.17 -24.74
N LYS A 13 15.57 -1.67 -24.75
CA LYS A 13 16.73 -0.92 -25.25
C LYS A 13 16.55 -0.55 -26.72
N ASN A 14 15.98 -1.45 -27.52
CA ASN A 14 15.74 -1.26 -28.94
C ASN A 14 14.37 -0.61 -29.28
N HIS A 15 13.81 0.18 -28.37
CA HIS A 15 12.47 0.78 -28.51
C HIS A 15 12.29 1.70 -29.72
N ALA A 16 13.38 2.14 -30.36
CA ALA A 16 13.32 2.84 -31.64
C ALA A 16 12.64 1.97 -32.73
N TYR A 17 12.76 0.65 -32.64
CA TYR A 17 12.30 -0.30 -33.65
C TYR A 17 11.39 -1.40 -33.12
N VAL A 18 11.43 -1.71 -31.82
CA VAL A 18 10.68 -2.82 -31.20
C VAL A 18 9.73 -2.29 -30.12
N ALA A 19 8.51 -2.80 -30.09
CA ALA A 19 7.58 -2.58 -28.97
C ALA A 19 7.61 -3.78 -28.03
N ILE A 20 7.69 -3.54 -26.72
CA ILE A 20 7.72 -4.58 -25.70
C ILE A 20 6.54 -4.40 -24.75
N VAL A 21 5.75 -5.46 -24.54
CA VAL A 21 4.63 -5.44 -23.59
C VAL A 21 4.93 -6.42 -22.47
N THR A 22 4.86 -5.94 -21.23
CA THR A 22 5.20 -6.73 -20.02
C THR A 22 4.04 -6.90 -19.05
N ASP A 23 2.89 -6.32 -19.38
CA ASP A 23 1.68 -6.33 -18.56
C ASP A 23 0.45 -6.53 -19.47
N PRO A 24 -0.39 -7.55 -19.23
CA PRO A 24 -1.63 -7.76 -19.98
C PRO A 24 -2.57 -6.54 -19.96
N GLY A 25 -2.49 -5.70 -18.92
CA GLY A 25 -3.27 -4.46 -18.84
C GLY A 25 -3.00 -3.47 -19.97
N ASP A 26 -1.86 -3.58 -20.66
CA ASP A 26 -1.52 -2.69 -21.78
C ASP A 26 -2.09 -3.18 -23.12
N TYR A 27 -2.63 -4.39 -23.21
CA TYR A 27 -3.07 -4.99 -24.48
C TYR A 27 -4.10 -4.14 -25.21
N ALA A 28 -5.13 -3.66 -24.51
CA ALA A 28 -6.16 -2.82 -25.13
C ALA A 28 -5.58 -1.51 -25.68
N ALA A 29 -4.69 -0.84 -24.93
CA ALA A 29 -4.06 0.40 -25.38
C ALA A 29 -3.15 0.18 -26.60
N VAL A 30 -2.43 -0.94 -26.64
CA VAL A 30 -1.58 -1.33 -27.77
C VAL A 30 -2.43 -1.61 -29.02
N LEU A 31 -3.50 -2.41 -28.89
CA LEU A 31 -4.39 -2.73 -30.01
C LEU A 31 -5.03 -1.48 -30.60
N ASN A 32 -5.59 -0.61 -29.75
CA ASN A 32 -6.16 0.67 -30.17
C ASN A 32 -5.13 1.54 -30.90
N ALA A 33 -3.91 1.63 -30.38
CA ALA A 33 -2.85 2.42 -31.00
C ALA A 33 -2.44 1.86 -32.37
N LEU A 34 -2.42 0.54 -32.54
CA LEU A 34 -2.17 -0.11 -33.83
C LEU A 34 -3.29 0.18 -34.84
N GLU A 35 -4.56 0.06 -34.43
CA GLU A 35 -5.72 0.35 -35.29
C GLU A 35 -5.71 1.81 -35.77
N MET A 36 -5.46 2.76 -34.86
CA MET A 36 -5.44 4.19 -35.18
C MET A 36 -4.25 4.60 -36.08
N ASN A 37 -3.17 3.83 -36.11
CA ASN A 37 -1.94 4.17 -36.84
C ASN A 37 -1.59 3.12 -37.92
N ILE A 38 -2.60 2.49 -38.52
CA ILE A 38 -2.45 1.57 -39.67
C ILE A 38 -1.41 0.46 -39.39
N GLY A 39 -1.55 -0.19 -38.24
CA GLY A 39 -0.67 -1.28 -37.80
C GLY A 39 0.69 -0.84 -37.25
N SER A 40 0.90 0.45 -37.00
CA SER A 40 2.15 0.96 -36.42
C SER A 40 1.95 1.52 -35.01
N LEU A 41 3.04 1.61 -34.24
CA LEU A 41 3.07 2.34 -32.97
C LEU A 41 3.96 3.57 -33.15
N SER A 42 3.62 4.68 -32.51
CA SER A 42 4.50 5.85 -32.50
C SER A 42 5.77 5.59 -31.69
N LEU A 43 6.83 6.34 -31.97
CA LEU A 43 8.07 6.28 -31.18
C LEU A 43 7.80 6.57 -29.69
N ASP A 44 6.96 7.56 -29.40
CA ASP A 44 6.62 7.94 -28.04
C ASP A 44 5.85 6.85 -27.30
N PHE A 45 4.97 6.12 -27.99
CA PHE A 45 4.29 4.96 -27.40
C PHE A 45 5.29 3.86 -27.05
N ARG A 46 6.24 3.54 -27.94
CA ARG A 46 7.30 2.55 -27.68
C ARG A 46 8.23 2.97 -26.55
N LYS A 47 8.56 4.25 -26.43
CA LYS A 47 9.35 4.79 -25.30
C LYS A 47 8.64 4.55 -23.96
N LYS A 48 7.33 4.79 -23.88
CA LYS A 48 6.53 4.53 -22.67
C LYS A 48 6.53 3.05 -22.29
N LEU A 49 6.33 2.17 -23.28
CA LEU A 49 6.43 0.72 -23.09
C LEU A 49 7.81 0.28 -22.59
N ALA A 50 8.87 0.83 -23.18
CA ALA A 50 10.24 0.52 -22.78
C ALA A 50 10.57 1.00 -21.36
N ALA A 51 10.12 2.20 -20.98
CA ALA A 51 10.26 2.71 -19.62
C ALA A 51 9.55 1.79 -18.62
N LYS A 52 8.32 1.36 -18.92
CA LYS A 52 7.58 0.40 -18.09
C LYS A 52 8.29 -0.95 -17.99
N ALA A 53 8.87 -1.44 -19.08
CA ALA A 53 9.63 -2.70 -19.12
C ALA A 53 10.90 -2.67 -18.25
N PHE A 54 11.66 -1.56 -18.28
CA PHE A 54 12.81 -1.39 -17.38
C PHE A 54 12.38 -1.26 -15.92
N ALA A 55 11.32 -0.53 -15.61
CA ALA A 55 10.77 -0.47 -14.26
C ALA A 55 10.33 -1.87 -13.75
N ARG A 56 9.66 -2.66 -14.60
CA ARG A 56 9.23 -4.01 -14.26
C ARG A 56 10.40 -4.94 -13.94
N THR A 57 11.48 -4.87 -14.72
CA THR A 57 12.67 -5.69 -14.49
C THR A 57 13.47 -5.21 -13.28
N ALA A 58 13.54 -3.90 -13.03
CA ALA A 58 14.13 -3.37 -11.80
C ALA A 58 13.39 -3.84 -10.53
N THR A 59 12.05 -3.83 -10.54
CA THR A 59 11.25 -4.37 -9.43
C THR A 59 11.48 -5.86 -9.23
N TYR A 60 11.65 -6.62 -10.33
CA TYR A 60 11.94 -8.06 -10.27
C TYR A 60 13.31 -8.34 -9.64
N ASP A 61 14.36 -7.63 -10.06
CA ASP A 61 15.71 -7.81 -9.53
C ASP A 61 15.81 -7.31 -8.07
N ALA A 62 15.08 -6.25 -7.70
CA ALA A 62 14.97 -5.80 -6.30
C ALA A 62 14.38 -6.88 -5.38
N ALA A 63 13.33 -7.59 -5.85
CA ALA A 63 12.75 -8.70 -5.08
C ALA A 63 13.74 -9.87 -4.90
N ILE A 64 14.51 -10.21 -5.95
CA ILE A 64 15.56 -11.24 -5.86
C ILE A 64 16.65 -10.81 -4.87
N SER A 65 17.11 -9.57 -4.97
CA SER A 65 18.14 -9.02 -4.08
C SER A 65 17.70 -9.01 -2.63
N GLY A 66 16.45 -8.60 -2.36
CA GLY A 66 15.86 -8.61 -1.02
C GLY A 66 15.78 -10.03 -0.44
N TRP A 67 15.34 -10.99 -1.24
CA TRP A 67 15.29 -12.40 -0.83
C TRP A 67 16.67 -12.96 -0.45
N PHE A 68 17.72 -12.65 -1.22
CA PHE A 68 19.08 -13.08 -0.87
C PHE A 68 19.58 -12.45 0.43
N ALA A 69 19.29 -11.17 0.66
CA ALA A 69 19.69 -10.50 1.90
C ALA A 69 19.04 -11.15 3.13
N GLU A 70 17.74 -11.46 3.05
CA GLU A 70 17.00 -12.18 4.09
C GLU A 70 17.53 -13.61 4.27
N ALA A 71 17.62 -14.39 3.20
CA ALA A 71 18.00 -15.81 3.26
C ALA A 71 19.44 -16.05 3.73
N LEU A 72 20.31 -15.05 3.60
CA LEU A 72 21.71 -15.09 4.06
C LEU A 72 21.94 -14.29 5.35
N GLU A 73 20.88 -13.77 5.97
CA GLU A 73 20.94 -12.98 7.22
C GLU A 73 21.90 -11.77 7.11
N ILE A 74 21.92 -11.12 5.94
CA ILE A 74 22.77 -9.95 5.69
C ILE A 74 22.06 -8.71 6.25
N GLU A 75 22.43 -8.29 7.46
CA GLU A 75 21.81 -7.16 8.16
C GLU A 75 21.99 -5.82 7.42
N HIS A 76 23.16 -5.61 6.79
CA HIS A 76 23.51 -4.37 6.10
C HIS A 76 24.11 -4.67 4.72
N PRO A 77 23.29 -4.99 3.71
CA PRO A 77 23.79 -5.31 2.38
C PRO A 77 24.47 -4.10 1.73
N THR A 78 25.57 -4.33 1.02
CA THR A 78 26.32 -3.26 0.31
C THR A 78 25.44 -2.47 -0.67
N TRP A 79 24.45 -3.14 -1.27
CA TRP A 79 23.47 -2.54 -2.16
C TRP A 79 22.07 -2.94 -1.71
N SER A 80 21.17 -1.96 -1.62
CA SER A 80 19.75 -2.18 -1.32
C SER A 80 18.89 -1.55 -2.40
N ALA A 81 17.87 -2.27 -2.84
CA ALA A 81 16.95 -1.85 -3.89
C ALA A 81 15.51 -2.09 -3.44
N PHE A 82 14.65 -1.10 -3.63
CA PHE A 82 13.24 -1.16 -3.28
C PHE A 82 12.40 -1.06 -4.55
N GLY A 83 11.66 -2.11 -4.84
CA GLY A 83 10.76 -2.19 -6.00
C GLY A 83 9.31 -2.29 -5.56
N GLY A 84 8.41 -1.67 -6.31
CA GLY A 84 6.97 -1.74 -6.04
C GLY A 84 6.13 -1.50 -7.28
N ARG A 85 4.85 -1.87 -7.19
CA ARG A 85 3.83 -1.53 -8.17
C ARG A 85 2.93 -0.45 -7.57
N LEU A 86 2.67 0.61 -8.34
CA LEU A 86 1.68 1.61 -7.95
C LEU A 86 0.32 0.93 -7.78
N ALA A 87 -0.22 0.97 -6.57
CA ALA A 87 -1.57 0.51 -6.26
C ALA A 87 -2.58 1.63 -6.46
N GLU A 88 -2.23 2.84 -6.01
CA GLU A 88 -3.16 3.97 -6.02
C GLU A 88 -2.43 5.31 -6.15
N ILE A 89 -2.96 6.23 -6.97
CA ILE A 89 -2.53 7.64 -6.96
C ILE A 89 -3.30 8.32 -5.84
N MET A 90 -2.59 8.93 -4.90
CA MET A 90 -3.20 9.57 -3.75
C MET A 90 -3.72 10.97 -4.10
N ARG A 91 -4.74 11.43 -3.37
CA ARG A 91 -5.33 12.76 -3.57
C ARG A 91 -4.30 13.90 -3.43
N TYR A 92 -3.41 13.75 -2.46
CA TYR A 92 -2.25 14.60 -2.17
C TYR A 92 -1.33 13.83 -1.21
N GLY A 93 -0.12 14.35 -0.97
CA GLY A 93 0.83 13.83 0.02
C GLY A 93 0.42 14.18 1.45
N GLU A 94 1.40 14.42 2.33
CA GLU A 94 1.12 14.81 3.72
C GLU A 94 0.36 16.14 3.80
N ASN A 95 0.64 17.05 2.86
CA ASN A 95 0.00 18.35 2.71
C ASN A 95 -0.61 18.53 1.31
N PRO A 96 -1.66 19.37 1.15
CA PRO A 96 -2.42 19.49 -0.11
C PRO A 96 -1.63 19.88 -1.37
N HIS A 97 -0.46 20.52 -1.22
CA HIS A 97 0.38 20.97 -2.33
C HIS A 97 1.35 19.88 -2.83
N GLN A 98 1.37 18.71 -2.19
CA GLN A 98 2.26 17.59 -2.51
C GLN A 98 1.52 16.53 -3.32
N GLY A 99 2.17 15.93 -4.31
CA GLY A 99 1.68 14.71 -4.96
C GLY A 99 2.16 13.45 -4.23
N ALA A 100 1.38 12.38 -4.26
CA ALA A 100 1.77 11.09 -3.67
C ALA A 100 1.20 9.89 -4.44
N GLY A 101 1.88 8.75 -4.32
CA GLY A 101 1.43 7.46 -4.86
C GLY A 101 1.69 6.37 -3.83
N PHE A 102 0.72 5.46 -3.67
CA PHE A 102 0.82 4.30 -2.80
C PHE A 102 1.31 3.09 -3.59
N TYR A 103 2.45 2.53 -3.18
CA TYR A 103 3.11 1.42 -3.88
C TYR A 103 3.09 0.16 -3.00
N VAL A 104 2.92 -1.00 -3.64
CA VAL A 104 2.93 -2.31 -2.98
C VAL A 104 4.01 -3.21 -3.58
N THR A 105 4.66 -4.01 -2.73
CA THR A 105 5.75 -4.92 -3.10
C THR A 105 5.27 -6.30 -3.53
N GLY A 106 3.99 -6.62 -3.30
CA GLY A 106 3.41 -7.94 -3.53
C GLY A 106 3.41 -8.85 -2.29
N ASP A 107 3.89 -8.33 -1.15
CA ASP A 107 3.73 -8.99 0.14
C ASP A 107 2.24 -9.24 0.47
N LYS A 108 1.98 -10.35 1.15
CA LYS A 108 0.66 -10.79 1.60
C LYS A 108 0.47 -10.63 3.11
N ARG A 109 1.45 -10.09 3.83
CA ARG A 109 1.31 -9.75 5.24
C ARG A 109 0.06 -8.87 5.45
N PRO A 110 -0.82 -9.22 6.40
CA PRO A 110 -1.92 -8.34 6.81
C PRO A 110 -1.38 -6.98 7.26
N GLY A 111 -1.96 -5.91 6.74
CA GLY A 111 -1.59 -4.53 7.06
C GLY A 111 -2.27 -3.55 6.11
N VAL A 112 -1.88 -2.27 6.18
CA VAL A 112 -2.53 -1.22 5.38
C VAL A 112 -2.44 -1.48 3.87
N ALA A 113 -1.34 -2.11 3.41
CA ALA A 113 -1.11 -2.45 2.00
C ALA A 113 -1.98 -3.60 1.47
N THR A 114 -2.53 -4.44 2.35
CA THR A 114 -3.39 -5.58 1.99
C THR A 114 -4.84 -5.39 2.46
N ALA A 115 -5.14 -4.24 3.06
CA ALA A 115 -6.46 -3.90 3.55
C ALA A 115 -7.46 -3.70 2.39
N ARG A 116 -8.70 -4.11 2.62
CA ARG A 116 -9.83 -3.85 1.72
C ARG A 116 -10.67 -2.72 2.30
N GLN A 117 -10.75 -1.60 1.59
CA GLN A 117 -11.68 -0.54 1.94
C GLN A 117 -13.14 -0.99 1.70
N LEU A 118 -13.96 -0.99 2.75
CA LEU A 118 -15.37 -1.39 2.68
C LEU A 118 -16.33 -0.22 2.44
N GLN A 119 -15.96 0.97 2.94
CA GLN A 119 -16.77 2.18 2.85
C GLN A 119 -15.87 3.43 2.95
N GLY A 120 -16.48 4.60 2.76
CA GLY A 120 -15.81 5.89 2.91
C GLY A 120 -15.20 6.42 1.62
N LYS A 121 -14.55 7.58 1.73
CA LYS A 121 -13.82 8.21 0.63
C LYS A 121 -12.45 7.56 0.47
N GLN A 122 -11.83 7.73 -0.69
CA GLN A 122 -10.44 7.34 -0.91
C GLN A 122 -9.51 7.81 0.23
N LEU A 123 -8.69 6.91 0.78
CA LEU A 123 -7.78 7.23 1.88
C LEU A 123 -6.76 8.29 1.45
N SER A 124 -6.48 9.25 2.35
CA SER A 124 -5.39 10.21 2.16
C SER A 124 -4.05 9.59 2.55
N TYR A 125 -2.93 10.25 2.19
CA TYR A 125 -1.59 9.87 2.62
C TYR A 125 -1.50 9.70 4.14
N ASN A 126 -2.03 10.68 4.89
CA ASN A 126 -2.03 10.62 6.35
C ASN A 126 -2.95 9.52 6.88
N ASN A 127 -4.08 9.23 6.21
CA ASN A 127 -4.91 8.12 6.63
C ASN A 127 -4.19 6.78 6.51
N ILE A 128 -3.39 6.58 5.45
CA ILE A 128 -2.58 5.36 5.29
C ILE A 128 -1.56 5.23 6.43
N ASN A 129 -0.81 6.31 6.73
CA ASN A 129 0.19 6.30 7.79
C ASN A 129 -0.43 6.04 9.18
N ASP A 130 -1.52 6.74 9.50
CA ASP A 130 -2.22 6.59 10.78
C ASP A 130 -2.87 5.21 10.89
N THR A 131 -3.34 4.63 9.78
CA THR A 131 -3.89 3.26 9.75
C THR A 131 -2.82 2.23 10.01
N ASP A 132 -1.63 2.39 9.43
CA ASP A 132 -0.50 1.49 9.66
C ASP A 132 -0.08 1.51 11.14
N ALA A 133 0.11 2.70 11.71
CA ALA A 133 0.43 2.87 13.13
C ALA A 133 -0.65 2.28 14.05
N ALA A 134 -1.94 2.49 13.72
CA ALA A 134 -3.05 1.96 14.51
C ALA A 134 -3.12 0.43 14.43
N PHE A 135 -2.92 -0.12 13.23
CA PHE A 135 -2.95 -1.56 12.97
C PHE A 135 -1.82 -2.28 13.71
N GLU A 136 -0.59 -1.79 13.61
CA GLU A 136 0.57 -2.37 14.29
C GLU A 136 0.39 -2.29 15.82
N LEU A 137 -0.02 -1.13 16.36
CA LEU A 137 -0.24 -0.98 17.81
C LEU A 137 -1.36 -1.89 18.34
N ALA A 138 -2.47 -2.03 17.61
CA ALA A 138 -3.54 -2.96 18.01
C ALA A 138 -3.06 -4.42 17.92
N GLY A 139 -2.16 -4.73 16.97
CA GLY A 139 -1.58 -6.06 16.75
C GLY A 139 -0.65 -6.56 17.87
N GLU A 140 -0.11 -5.67 18.71
CA GLU A 140 0.72 -6.03 19.87
C GLU A 140 -0.04 -6.80 20.96
N PHE A 141 -1.39 -6.82 20.91
CA PHE A 141 -2.24 -7.46 21.92
C PHE A 141 -2.88 -8.75 21.38
N ASP A 142 -2.61 -9.88 22.04
CA ASP A 142 -3.18 -11.18 21.67
C ASP A 142 -4.73 -11.15 21.71
N PRO A 143 -5.40 -11.31 20.57
CA PRO A 143 -6.86 -11.26 20.50
C PRO A 143 -7.54 -12.42 21.24
N ASN A 144 -6.84 -13.51 21.58
CA ASN A 144 -7.41 -14.58 22.40
C ASN A 144 -7.42 -14.23 23.90
N ARG A 145 -6.50 -13.35 24.33
CA ARG A 145 -6.39 -12.92 25.72
C ARG A 145 -7.36 -11.77 26.04
N SER A 146 -7.43 -10.76 25.18
CA SER A 146 -8.21 -9.55 25.45
C SER A 146 -8.69 -8.88 24.15
N ALA A 147 -9.74 -8.07 24.27
CA ALA A 147 -10.12 -7.13 23.23
C ALA A 147 -9.26 -5.87 23.39
N ALA A 148 -8.60 -5.41 22.33
CA ALA A 148 -7.78 -4.21 22.33
C ALA A 148 -8.25 -3.22 21.26
N VAL A 149 -8.19 -1.94 21.59
CA VAL A 149 -8.49 -0.83 20.70
C VAL A 149 -7.41 0.22 20.81
N ALA A 150 -6.90 0.66 19.67
CA ALA A 150 -5.94 1.75 19.53
C ALA A 150 -6.59 2.91 18.75
N ILE A 151 -6.39 4.14 19.22
CA ILE A 151 -6.84 5.37 18.56
C ILE A 151 -5.62 6.22 18.26
N ILE A 152 -5.34 6.44 16.97
CA ILE A 152 -4.19 7.20 16.46
C ILE A 152 -4.66 8.51 15.84
N LYS A 153 -3.83 9.55 15.99
CA LYS A 153 -3.98 10.80 15.24
C LYS A 153 -2.60 11.39 14.93
N HIS A 154 -2.33 11.68 13.66
CA HIS A 154 -1.05 12.22 13.20
C HIS A 154 0.15 11.38 13.68
N ALA A 155 0.07 10.07 13.47
CA ALA A 155 1.01 9.03 13.88
C ALA A 155 1.25 8.90 15.40
N ASN A 156 0.45 9.57 16.23
CA ASN A 156 0.58 9.53 17.69
C ASN A 156 -0.63 8.80 18.33
N PRO A 157 -0.41 7.92 19.34
CA PRO A 157 -1.50 7.32 20.07
C PRO A 157 -2.14 8.33 21.01
N CYS A 158 -3.42 8.62 20.79
CA CYS A 158 -4.24 9.39 21.73
C CYS A 158 -4.95 8.51 22.76
N GLY A 159 -5.05 7.20 22.49
CA GLY A 159 -5.50 6.23 23.48
C GLY A 159 -5.31 4.79 23.01
N VAL A 160 -4.98 3.90 23.95
CA VAL A 160 -4.95 2.45 23.73
C VAL A 160 -5.41 1.75 24.99
N ALA A 161 -6.24 0.72 24.86
CA ALA A 161 -6.72 -0.03 26.02
C ALA A 161 -7.12 -1.46 25.70
N GLU A 162 -6.97 -2.34 26.70
CA GLU A 162 -7.57 -3.68 26.74
C GLU A 162 -8.91 -3.68 27.51
N GLY A 163 -9.83 -4.54 27.09
CA GLY A 163 -11.15 -4.73 27.68
C GLY A 163 -11.67 -6.17 27.53
N THR A 164 -12.75 -6.47 28.26
CA THR A 164 -13.47 -7.74 28.14
C THR A 164 -14.26 -7.83 26.84
N SER A 165 -14.60 -6.69 26.24
CA SER A 165 -15.23 -6.54 24.92
C SER A 165 -14.61 -5.38 24.15
N LEU A 166 -14.80 -5.33 22.83
CA LEU A 166 -14.34 -4.22 21.99
C LEU A 166 -14.97 -2.88 22.43
N LYS A 167 -16.24 -2.90 22.82
CA LYS A 167 -16.92 -1.74 23.40
C LYS A 167 -16.23 -1.23 24.67
N ALA A 168 -15.89 -2.13 25.59
CA ALA A 168 -15.22 -1.77 26.84
C ALA A 168 -13.79 -1.24 26.59
N ALA A 169 -13.07 -1.85 25.64
CA ALA A 169 -11.74 -1.40 25.22
C ALA A 169 -11.80 -0.01 24.58
N TYR A 170 -12.71 0.22 23.62
CA TYR A 170 -12.91 1.51 22.98
C TYR A 170 -13.24 2.62 23.99
N ALA A 171 -14.17 2.37 24.91
CA ALA A 171 -14.55 3.36 25.93
C ALA A 171 -13.35 3.80 26.80
N LYS A 172 -12.48 2.85 27.16
CA LYS A 172 -11.25 3.16 27.92
C LYS A 172 -10.22 3.91 27.07
N ALA A 173 -10.00 3.48 25.82
CA ALA A 173 -9.07 4.14 24.91
C ALA A 173 -9.50 5.60 24.64
N LEU A 174 -10.79 5.83 24.39
CA LEU A 174 -11.36 7.16 24.19
C LEU A 174 -11.25 8.04 25.45
N ALA A 175 -11.36 7.46 26.65
CA ALA A 175 -11.25 8.18 27.91
C ALA A 175 -9.83 8.71 28.19
N CYS A 176 -8.80 8.22 27.48
CA CYS A 176 -7.42 8.71 27.60
C CYS A 176 -7.31 10.17 27.14
N ASP A 177 -7.75 10.46 25.92
CA ASP A 177 -7.84 11.81 25.37
C ASP A 177 -8.99 11.93 24.35
N PRO A 178 -10.21 12.26 24.81
CA PRO A 178 -11.37 12.35 23.92
C PRO A 178 -11.29 13.55 22.96
N VAL A 179 -10.51 14.58 23.29
CA VAL A 179 -10.34 15.77 22.44
C VAL A 179 -9.47 15.41 21.24
N SER A 180 -8.34 14.75 21.49
CA SER A 180 -7.46 14.29 20.40
C SER A 180 -8.10 13.18 19.59
N ALA A 181 -8.87 12.26 20.19
CA ALA A 181 -9.53 11.16 19.48
C ALA A 181 -10.51 11.62 18.39
N PHE A 182 -11.04 12.84 18.46
CA PHE A 182 -11.91 13.39 17.42
C PHE A 182 -11.17 13.50 16.07
N GLY A 183 -11.65 12.80 15.05
CA GLY A 183 -11.02 12.69 13.74
C GLY A 183 -9.78 11.80 13.72
N GLY A 184 -9.64 10.92 14.71
CA GLY A 184 -8.59 9.89 14.74
C GLY A 184 -8.96 8.65 13.92
N ILE A 185 -8.00 7.73 13.83
CA ILE A 185 -8.15 6.39 13.26
C ILE A 185 -8.24 5.37 14.37
N VAL A 186 -9.25 4.50 14.30
CA VAL A 186 -9.52 3.47 15.31
C VAL A 186 -9.18 2.09 14.72
N ALA A 187 -8.26 1.38 15.37
CA ALA A 187 -7.94 -0.01 15.06
C ALA A 187 -8.38 -0.94 16.21
N LEU A 188 -8.81 -2.15 15.85
CA LEU A 188 -9.33 -3.16 16.77
C LEU A 188 -8.63 -4.49 16.47
N ASN A 189 -8.26 -5.25 17.49
CA ASN A 189 -7.56 -6.54 17.32
C ASN A 189 -8.52 -7.74 17.08
N ARG A 190 -9.84 -7.50 17.08
CA ARG A 190 -10.89 -8.51 16.83
C ARG A 190 -11.88 -8.00 15.78
N THR A 191 -12.72 -8.91 15.26
CA THR A 191 -13.82 -8.56 14.36
C THR A 191 -14.75 -7.54 15.01
N LEU A 192 -15.00 -6.42 14.32
CA LEU A 192 -15.88 -5.35 14.78
C LEU A 192 -17.32 -5.88 14.95
N ASP A 193 -17.86 -5.76 16.17
CA ASP A 193 -19.24 -6.07 16.51
C ASP A 193 -20.14 -4.82 16.51
N ALA A 194 -21.46 -5.04 16.56
CA ALA A 194 -22.45 -3.96 16.50
C ALA A 194 -22.40 -3.04 17.73
N GLU A 195 -22.06 -3.56 18.91
CA GLU A 195 -22.03 -2.76 20.14
C GLU A 195 -20.85 -1.77 20.14
N ALA A 196 -19.67 -2.22 19.71
CA ALA A 196 -18.50 -1.37 19.54
C ALA A 196 -18.72 -0.37 18.41
N ALA A 197 -19.27 -0.80 17.27
CA ALA A 197 -19.57 0.09 16.15
C ALA A 197 -20.52 1.22 16.56
N GLN A 198 -21.57 0.93 17.35
CA GLN A 198 -22.49 1.94 17.87
C GLN A 198 -21.83 2.98 18.77
N GLU A 199 -20.77 2.63 19.52
CA GLU A 199 -20.01 3.60 20.31
C GLU A 199 -19.06 4.43 19.44
N ILE A 200 -18.40 3.80 18.47
CA ILE A 200 -17.44 4.48 17.57
C ILE A 200 -18.13 5.58 16.78
N VAL A 201 -19.31 5.32 16.21
CA VAL A 201 -20.03 6.29 15.37
C VAL A 201 -20.57 7.51 16.13
N LYS A 202 -20.49 7.53 17.46
CA LYS A 202 -20.85 8.72 18.27
C LYS A 202 -19.80 9.81 18.17
N THR A 203 -18.57 9.46 17.81
CA THR A 203 -17.45 10.39 17.62
C THR A 203 -17.09 10.43 16.14
N PHE A 204 -16.74 11.62 15.63
CA PHE A 204 -16.21 11.73 14.29
C PHE A 204 -14.89 10.94 14.19
N THR A 205 -14.84 9.96 13.30
CA THR A 205 -13.71 9.08 13.03
C THR A 205 -13.41 9.15 11.54
N GLU A 206 -12.14 9.29 11.17
CA GLU A 206 -11.70 9.34 9.76
C GLU A 206 -11.75 7.96 9.07
#